data_AF-A0A9W4LKP1-F1
#
_entry.id   AF-A0A9W4LKP1-F1
#
_cell.length_a   1.000
_cell.length_b   1.000
_cell.length_c   1.000
_cell.angle_alpha   90.00
_cell.angle_beta   90.00
_cell.angle_gamma   90.00
#
_symmetry.space_group_name_H-M   'P 1'
#
loop_
_entity.id
_entity.type
_entity.pdbx_description
1 polymer ?
#
loop_
_entity_poly.entity_id
_entity_poly.type
_entity_poly.pdbx_seq_one_letter_code
_entity_poly.pdbx_strand_id
1 'polypeptide(L)'
;MANRVHSTPLDRAAIMRAAWAIFRESYNYPRIPFASIGRKCFAWALREAWRRGREAARTALLKPEVRKAEVIRLHREIEVLDFADCFTAADNRRREVLRSELLLLAA
;
A
#
# COMPACT_ATOMS: atom_id res chain seq x y z
N MET A 1 26.78 -10.63 4.14
CA MET A 1 26.42 -9.63 3.10
C MET A 1 25.35 -8.71 3.66
N ALA A 2 25.70 -7.46 3.98
CA ALA A 2 24.77 -6.50 4.58
C ALA A 2 23.78 -5.99 3.52
N ASN A 3 22.51 -6.36 3.65
CA ASN A 3 21.43 -5.87 2.81
C ASN A 3 21.20 -4.39 3.16
N ARG A 4 21.79 -3.47 2.38
CA ARG A 4 21.50 -2.03 2.52
C ARG A 4 20.04 -1.83 2.14
N VAL A 5 19.20 -1.72 3.16
CA VAL A 5 17.85 -1.17 3.01
C VAL A 5 18.03 0.24 2.48
N HIS A 6 17.90 0.43 1.16
CA HIS A 6 17.77 1.74 0.58
C HIS A 6 16.48 2.32 1.15
N SER A 7 16.61 3.14 2.20
CA SER A 7 15.54 3.98 2.70
C SER A 7 15.18 4.91 1.56
N THR A 8 14.15 4.55 0.79
CA THR A 8 13.61 5.43 -0.25
C THR A 8 13.31 6.76 0.41
N PRO A 9 13.98 7.86 0.04
CA PRO A 9 13.78 9.12 0.71
C PRO A 9 12.33 9.55 0.46
N LEU A 10 11.55 9.63 1.53
CA LEU A 10 10.20 10.16 1.48
C LEU A 10 10.24 11.56 0.87
N ASP A 11 9.52 11.78 -0.23
CA ASP A 11 9.43 13.10 -0.86
C ASP A 11 8.70 14.07 0.08
N ARG A 12 9.50 14.92 0.74
CA ARG A 12 9.01 15.92 1.70
C ARG A 12 8.07 16.93 1.04
N ALA A 13 8.31 17.27 -0.23
CA ALA A 13 7.45 18.20 -0.96
C ALA A 13 6.10 17.56 -1.28
N ALA A 14 6.07 16.29 -1.65
CA ALA A 14 4.82 15.53 -1.79
C ALA A 14 4.05 15.45 -0.47
N ILE A 15 4.73 15.18 0.65
CA ILE A 15 4.10 15.15 1.98
C ILE A 15 3.49 16.51 2.35
N MET A 16 4.21 17.61 2.11
CA MET A 16 3.68 18.95 2.37
C MET A 16 2.47 19.29 1.50
N ARG A 17 2.48 18.91 0.21
CA ARG A 17 1.30 19.06 -0.67
C ARG A 17 0.11 18.26 -0.16
N ALA A 18 0.33 17.01 0.27
CA ALA A 18 -0.70 16.15 0.84
C ALA A 18 -1.26 16.72 2.16
N ALA A 19 -0.40 17.26 3.04
CA ALA A 19 -0.82 17.89 4.28
C ALA A 19 -1.75 19.09 4.01
N TRP A 20 -1.41 19.94 3.04
CA TRP A 20 -2.28 21.05 2.63
C TRP A 20 -3.60 20.59 2.01
N ALA A 21 -3.60 19.50 1.25
CA ALA A 21 -4.82 18.92 0.71
C ALA A 21 -5.76 18.43 1.82
N ILE A 22 -5.24 17.63 2.77
CA ILE A 22 -5.98 17.16 3.95
C ILE A 22 -6.52 18.34 4.75
N PHE A 23 -5.69 19.37 4.95
CA PHE A 23 -6.10 20.56 5.69
C PHE A 23 -7.26 21.31 5.02
N ARG A 24 -7.21 21.48 3.69
CA ARG A 24 -8.28 22.11 2.90
C ARG A 24 -9.58 21.33 3.00
N GLU A 25 -9.50 20.02 2.83
CA GLU A 25 -10.65 19.13 2.87
C GLU A 25 -11.30 19.09 4.26
N SER A 26 -10.50 18.92 5.31
CA SER A 26 -11.00 18.72 6.68
C SER A 26 -11.50 20.00 7.34
N TYR A 27 -10.91 21.16 7.03
CA TYR A 27 -11.21 22.42 7.71
C TYR A 27 -11.79 23.50 6.78
N ASN A 28 -12.14 23.12 5.55
CA ASN A 28 -12.72 24.02 4.55
C ASN A 28 -11.86 25.28 4.30
N TYR A 29 -10.53 25.14 4.39
CA TYR A 29 -9.61 26.22 4.04
C TYR A 29 -9.63 26.40 2.50
N PRO A 30 -9.62 27.63 1.96
CA PRO A 30 -9.45 28.92 2.64
C PRO A 30 -10.75 29.62 3.07
N ARG A 31 -11.92 29.00 2.91
CA ARG A 31 -13.20 29.61 3.32
C ARG A 31 -13.20 29.96 4.81
N ILE A 32 -12.63 29.09 5.64
CA ILE A 32 -12.31 29.40 7.03
C ILE A 32 -10.83 29.82 7.10
N PRO A 33 -10.51 31.01 7.67
CA PRO A 33 -9.15 31.50 7.71
C PRO A 33 -8.29 30.68 8.67
N PHE A 34 -7.00 30.58 8.36
CA PHE A 34 -6.03 29.82 9.16
C PHE A 34 -5.97 30.30 10.62
N ALA A 35 -6.16 31.60 10.87
CA ALA A 35 -6.19 32.16 12.22
C ALA A 35 -7.29 31.53 13.11
N SER A 36 -8.42 31.15 12.51
CA SER A 36 -9.55 30.52 13.23
C SER A 36 -9.34 29.01 13.42
N ILE A 37 -8.68 28.33 12.47
CA ILE A 37 -8.43 26.89 12.53
C ILE A 37 -7.24 26.57 13.44
N GLY A 38 -6.13 27.29 13.24
CA GLY A 38 -4.93 27.23 14.07
C GLY A 38 -3.88 26.19 13.66
N ARG A 39 -2.67 26.39 14.20
CA ARG A 39 -1.46 25.59 13.89
C ARG A 39 -1.58 24.12 14.31
N LYS A 40 -2.32 23.81 15.38
CA LYS A 40 -2.47 22.43 15.88
C LYS A 40 -3.22 21.53 14.89
N CYS A 41 -4.24 22.07 14.22
CA CYS A 41 -4.99 21.38 13.16
C CYS A 41 -4.12 21.10 11.93
N PHE A 42 -3.27 22.06 11.54
CA PHE A 42 -2.30 21.83 10.47
C PHE A 42 -1.24 20.79 10.87
N ALA A 43 -0.76 20.82 12.12
CA ALA A 43 0.16 19.81 12.62
C ALA A 43 -0.45 18.39 12.62
N TRP A 44 -1.77 18.27 12.87
CA TRP A 44 -2.48 17.00 12.69
C TRP A 44 -2.48 16.56 11.21
N ALA A 45 -2.84 17.45 10.28
CA ALA A 45 -2.85 17.14 8.84
C ALA A 45 -1.45 16.73 8.34
N LEU A 46 -0.40 17.37 8.86
CA LEU A 46 0.98 17.02 8.56
C LEU A 46 1.35 15.62 9.07
N ARG A 47 0.99 15.27 10.31
CA ARG A 47 1.22 13.92 10.85
C ARG A 47 0.51 12.84 10.03
N GLU A 48 -0.71 13.13 9.61
CA GLU A 48 -1.50 12.22 8.78
C GLU A 48 -0.89 12.04 7.38
N ALA A 49 -0.42 13.13 6.75
CA ALA A 49 0.32 13.07 5.49
C ALA A 49 1.61 12.24 5.61
N TRP A 50 2.35 12.38 6.71
CA TRP A 50 3.53 11.55 6.99
C TRP A 50 3.19 10.07 7.19
N ARG A 51 2.07 9.76 7.84
CA ARG A 51 1.59 8.38 7.99
C ARG A 51 1.32 7.74 6.62
N ARG A 52 0.51 8.41 5.79
CA ARG A 52 0.18 7.95 4.43
C ARG A 52 1.42 7.85 3.54
N GLY A 53 2.32 8.83 3.62
CA GLY A 53 3.59 8.81 2.88
C GLY A 53 4.46 7.61 3.26
N ARG A 54 4.58 7.29 4.55
CA ARG A 54 5.31 6.10 5.01
C ARG A 54 4.65 4.80 4.55
N GLU A 55 3.33 4.72 4.56
CA GLU A 55 2.59 3.55 4.05
C GLU A 55 2.84 3.38 2.55
N ALA A 56 2.71 4.44 1.75
CA ALA A 56 3.01 4.40 0.32
C ALA A 56 4.48 4.02 0.04
N ALA A 57 5.44 4.53 0.82
CA ALA A 57 6.83 4.15 0.70
C ALA A 57 7.09 2.68 1.09
N ARG A 58 6.39 2.15 2.09
CA ARG A 58 6.45 0.72 2.44
C ARG A 58 5.90 -0.14 1.30
N THR A 59 4.77 0.25 0.71
CA THR A 59 4.19 -0.44 -0.45
C THR A 59 5.09 -0.33 -1.69
N ALA A 60 5.80 0.79 -1.87
CA ALA A 60 6.78 0.94 -2.94
C ALA A 60 8.08 0.14 -2.69
N LEU A 61 8.46 -0.07 -1.42
CA LEU A 61 9.60 -0.91 -1.03
C LEU A 61 9.34 -2.40 -1.23
N LEU A 62 8.08 -2.84 -1.29
CA LEU A 62 7.72 -4.09 -1.95
C LEU A 62 8.06 -3.93 -3.43
N LYS A 63 9.31 -4.26 -3.78
CA LYS A 63 9.82 -4.13 -5.14
C LYS A 63 8.81 -4.74 -6.11
N PRO A 64 8.48 -4.07 -7.23
CA PRO A 64 7.61 -4.63 -8.26
C PRO A 64 8.03 -6.04 -8.69
N GLU A 65 9.33 -6.33 -8.64
CA GLU A 65 9.90 -7.65 -8.93
C GLU A 65 9.52 -8.72 -7.90
N VAL A 66 9.47 -8.37 -6.61
CA VAL A 66 9.03 -9.30 -5.56
C VAL A 66 7.54 -9.59 -5.69
N ARG A 67 6.73 -8.55 -6.01
CA ARG A 67 5.31 -8.73 -6.30
C ARG A 67 5.10 -9.60 -7.55
N LYS A 68 5.86 -9.38 -8.62
CA LYS A 68 5.82 -10.20 -9.85
C LYS A 68 6.24 -11.65 -9.57
N ALA A 69 7.32 -11.86 -8.82
CA ALA A 69 7.78 -13.19 -8.44
C ALA A 69 6.72 -13.94 -7.63
N GLU A 70 6.04 -13.26 -6.71
CA GLU A 70 4.95 -13.84 -5.93
C GLU A 70 3.73 -14.19 -6.79
N VAL A 71 3.35 -13.31 -7.72
CA VAL A 71 2.29 -13.60 -8.70
C VAL A 71 2.64 -14.81 -9.57
N ILE A 72 3.90 -14.95 -10.01
CA ILE A 72 4.36 -16.12 -10.78
C ILE A 72 4.31 -17.39 -9.93
N ARG A 73 4.73 -17.31 -8.66
CA ARG A 73 4.68 -18.43 -7.72
C ARG A 73 3.24 -18.93 -7.52
N LEU A 74 2.31 -18.01 -7.27
CA LEU A 74 0.89 -18.33 -7.07
C LEU A 74 0.26 -18.94 -8.32
N HIS A 75 0.56 -18.41 -9.52
CA HIS A 75 0.09 -19.01 -10.78
C HIS A 75 0.60 -20.45 -10.95
N ARG A 76 1.89 -20.69 -10.70
CA ARG A 76 2.44 -22.05 -10.75
C ARG A 76 1.79 -23.00 -9.77
N GLU A 77 1.50 -22.55 -8.55
CA GLU A 77 0.85 -23.39 -7.54
C GLU A 77 -0.59 -23.74 -7.94
N ILE A 78 -1.31 -22.79 -8.54
CA ILE A 78 -2.64 -23.05 -9.13
C ILE A 78 -2.54 -24.01 -10.32
N GLU A 79 -1.58 -23.82 -11.23
CA GLU A 79 -1.38 -24.71 -12.38
C GLU A 79 -1.09 -26.15 -11.92
N VAL A 80 -0.21 -26.34 -10.93
CA VAL A 80 0.08 -27.68 -10.37
C VAL A 80 -1.18 -28.32 -9.78
N LEU A 81 -1.99 -27.54 -9.05
CA LEU A 81 -3.27 -28.05 -8.53
C LEU A 81 -4.26 -28.35 -9.65
N ASP A 82 -4.24 -27.60 -10.76
CA ASP A 82 -5.12 -27.81 -11.91
C ASP A 82 -4.80 -29.12 -12.66
N PHE A 83 -3.55 -29.58 -12.59
CA PHE A 83 -3.09 -30.84 -13.19
C PHE A 83 -3.01 -32.01 -12.19
N ALA A 84 -3.55 -31.87 -10.97
CA ALA A 84 -3.55 -32.97 -10.01
C ALA A 84 -4.47 -34.12 -10.48
N ASP A 85 -3.96 -35.35 -10.48
CA ASP A 85 -4.68 -36.55 -10.94
C ASP A 85 -5.89 -36.90 -10.04
N CYS A 86 -5.92 -36.39 -8.81
CA CYS A 86 -7.06 -36.51 -7.92
C CYS A 86 -7.36 -35.16 -7.26
N PHE A 87 -8.60 -34.69 -7.42
CA PHE A 87 -9.09 -33.47 -6.79
C PHE A 87 -9.80 -33.80 -5.48
N THR A 88 -9.24 -33.37 -4.36
CA THR A 88 -9.92 -33.41 -3.08
C THR A 88 -10.64 -32.08 -2.80
N ALA A 89 -11.59 -32.10 -1.86
CA ALA A 89 -12.21 -30.86 -1.37
C ALA A 89 -11.19 -29.88 -0.76
N ALA A 90 -10.07 -30.40 -0.23
CA ALA A 90 -8.99 -29.58 0.31
C ALA A 90 -8.24 -28.83 -0.81
N ASP A 91 -8.02 -29.47 -1.95
CA ASP A 91 -7.35 -28.85 -3.12
C ASP A 91 -8.19 -27.74 -3.71
N ASN A 92 -9.52 -27.94 -3.81
CA ASN A 92 -10.44 -26.90 -4.24
C ASN A 92 -10.42 -25.69 -3.30
N ARG A 93 -10.46 -25.92 -1.98
CA ARG A 93 -10.36 -24.83 -1.00
C ARG A 93 -9.01 -24.12 -1.09
N ARG A 94 -7.92 -24.85 -1.29
CA ARG A 94 -6.57 -24.26 -1.45
C ARG A 94 -6.50 -23.40 -2.71
N ARG A 95 -7.09 -23.86 -3.83
CA ARG A 95 -7.19 -23.11 -5.08
C ARG A 95 -7.97 -21.80 -4.93
N GLU A 96 -9.09 -21.81 -4.20
CA GLU A 96 -9.88 -20.61 -3.91
C GLU A 96 -9.10 -19.56 -3.09
N VAL A 97 -8.34 -20.02 -2.09
CA VAL A 97 -7.48 -19.14 -1.29
C VAL A 97 -6.40 -18.52 -2.16
N LEU A 98 -5.68 -19.33 -2.95
CA LEU A 98 -4.62 -18.83 -3.85
C LEU A 98 -5.15 -17.83 -4.88
N ARG A 99 -6.36 -18.05 -5.42
CA ARG A 99 -7.03 -17.09 -6.32
C ARG A 99 -7.38 -15.78 -5.63
N SER A 100 -7.84 -15.84 -4.38
CA SER A 100 -8.16 -14.66 -3.59
C SER A 100 -6.90 -13.84 -3.27
N GLU A 101 -5.80 -14.50 -2.93
CA GLU A 101 -4.49 -13.85 -2.73
C GLU A 101 -3.98 -13.17 -4.00
N LEU A 102 -4.20 -13.80 -5.16
CA LEU A 102 -3.82 -13.25 -6.46
C LEU A 102 -4.62 -11.98 -6.79
N LEU A 103 -5.94 -11.98 -6.53
CA LEU A 103 -6.78 -10.79 -6.71
C LEU A 103 -6.33 -9.63 -5.82
N LEU A 104 -5.93 -9.90 -4.57
CA LEU A 104 -5.43 -8.88 -3.65
C LEU A 104 -4.08 -8.31 -4.08
N LEU A 105 -3.21 -9.10 -4.72
CA LEU A 105 -1.91 -8.66 -5.23
C LEU A 105 -1.99 -7.95 -6.59
N ALA A 106 -3.04 -8.22 -7.37
CA ALA A 106 -3.32 -7.59 -8.66
C ALA A 106 -4.04 -6.23 -8.55
N ALA A 107 -4.68 -5.95 -7.41
CA ALA A 107 -5.28 -4.65 -7.07
C ALA A 107 -4.23 -3.61 -6.64
#